data_AF-A0A1I7KNY4-F1
#
_entry.id   AF-A0A1I7KNY4-F1
#
_cell.length_a   1.000
_cell.length_b   1.000
_cell.length_c   1.000
_cell.angle_alpha   90.00
_cell.angle_beta   90.00
_cell.angle_gamma   90.00
#
_symmetry.space_group_name_H-M   'P 1'
#
loop_
_entity.id
_entity.type
_entity.pdbx_description
1 polymer ?
#
loop_
_entity_poly.entity_id
_entity_poly.type
_entity_poly.pdbx_seq_one_letter_code
_entity_poly.pdbx_strand_id
1 'polypeptide(L)'
;MATDKPMYTKYVSPYQYAKLCGVSTTAINNRIKNELLGVEELPQPDGSTKRYINTEEFPPEKTISKIRSYPTETKRWEKGKA
;
A
#
# COMPACT_ATOMS: atom_id res chain seq x y z
N MET A 1 5.15 -2.53 33.53
CA MET A 1 4.13 -2.33 32.49
C MET A 1 4.51 -3.24 31.34
N ALA A 2 3.77 -4.33 31.13
CA ALA A 2 4.08 -5.27 30.05
C ALA A 2 3.89 -4.56 28.71
N THR A 3 4.99 -4.36 27.99
CA THR A 3 4.99 -3.94 26.59
C THR A 3 4.47 -5.10 25.74
N ASP A 4 3.16 -5.27 25.74
CA ASP A 4 2.45 -6.18 24.84
C ASP A 4 2.34 -5.50 23.47
N LYS A 5 3.29 -5.79 22.59
CA LYS A 5 3.14 -5.67 21.13
C LYS A 5 3.79 -6.91 20.52
N PRO A 6 3.26 -7.51 19.43
CA PRO A 6 2.55 -6.82 18.36
C PRO A 6 1.40 -7.65 17.73
N MET A 7 0.12 -7.31 17.97
CA MET A 7 -0.97 -7.77 17.08
C MET A 7 -0.95 -7.01 15.74
N TYR A 8 0.17 -7.02 15.02
CA TYR A 8 0.32 -6.38 13.70
C TYR A 8 0.12 -7.37 12.54
N THR A 9 -0.69 -8.43 12.72
CA THR A 9 -1.14 -9.26 11.59
C THR A 9 -1.96 -8.48 10.56
N LYS A 10 -2.44 -7.29 10.95
CA LYS A 10 -3.33 -6.42 10.19
C LYS A 10 -2.63 -5.22 9.55
N TYR A 11 -1.35 -5.02 9.85
CA TYR A 11 -0.57 -3.89 9.36
C TYR A 11 0.52 -4.38 8.43
N VAL A 12 0.48 -3.91 7.20
CA VAL A 12 1.39 -4.37 6.16
C VAL A 12 2.15 -3.21 5.57
N SER A 13 3.39 -3.43 5.16
CA SER A 13 4.14 -2.39 4.44
C SER A 13 3.45 -2.04 3.10
N PRO A 14 3.61 -0.82 2.58
CA PRO A 14 3.08 -0.38 1.27
C PRO A 14 3.36 -1.37 0.15
N TYR A 15 4.56 -1.94 0.16
CA TYR A 15 4.99 -2.94 -0.80
C TYR A 15 4.17 -4.25 -0.72
N GLN A 16 3.89 -4.69 0.49
CA GLN A 16 3.16 -5.93 0.76
C GLN A 16 1.67 -5.74 0.51
N TYR A 17 1.13 -4.57 0.86
CA TYR A 17 -0.22 -4.14 0.51
C TYR A 17 -0.45 -4.09 -1.01
N ALA A 18 0.52 -3.56 -1.77
CA ALA A 18 0.47 -3.52 -3.22
C ALA A 18 0.37 -4.93 -3.81
N LYS A 19 1.15 -5.90 -3.28
CA LYS A 19 1.06 -7.31 -3.68
C LYS A 19 -0.30 -7.93 -3.35
N LEU A 20 -0.84 -7.69 -2.16
CA LEU A 20 -2.17 -8.17 -1.77
C LEU A 20 -3.28 -7.59 -2.67
N CYS A 21 -3.12 -6.33 -3.06
CA CYS A 21 -4.03 -5.66 -4.00
C CYS A 21 -3.77 -6.03 -5.47
N GLY A 22 -2.71 -6.78 -5.80
CA GLY A 22 -2.34 -7.07 -7.19
C GLY A 22 -2.01 -5.84 -8.03
N VAL A 23 -1.53 -4.76 -7.42
CA VAL A 23 -1.26 -3.47 -8.08
C VAL A 23 0.18 -3.03 -7.89
N SER A 24 0.61 -2.02 -8.66
CA SER A 24 1.94 -1.46 -8.53
C SER A 24 2.09 -0.68 -7.21
N THR A 25 3.30 -0.75 -6.65
CA THR A 25 3.71 0.05 -5.48
C THR A 25 3.53 1.55 -5.71
N THR A 26 3.76 1.99 -6.94
CA THR A 26 3.54 3.38 -7.38
C THR A 26 2.06 3.79 -7.24
N ALA A 27 1.11 2.92 -7.57
CA ALA A 27 -0.31 3.22 -7.42
C ALA A 27 -0.71 3.37 -5.94
N ILE A 28 -0.15 2.52 -5.08
CA ILE A 28 -0.34 2.64 -3.62
C ILE A 28 0.29 3.94 -3.10
N ASN A 29 1.52 4.27 -3.48
CA ASN A 29 2.18 5.52 -3.09
C ASN A 29 1.42 6.77 -3.55
N ASN A 30 0.88 6.76 -4.76
CA ASN A 30 0.02 7.84 -5.22
C ASN A 30 -1.23 7.98 -4.34
N ARG A 31 -1.84 6.88 -3.92
CA ARG A 31 -3.01 6.94 -3.03
C ARG A 31 -2.67 7.47 -1.64
N ILE A 32 -1.53 7.07 -1.10
CA ILE A 32 -1.02 7.62 0.16
C ILE A 32 -0.82 9.14 0.01
N LYS A 33 -0.22 9.59 -1.10
CA LYS A 33 0.00 11.02 -1.37
C LYS A 33 -1.30 11.82 -1.55
N ASN A 34 -2.35 11.18 -2.08
CA ASN A 34 -3.66 11.78 -2.25
C ASN A 34 -4.56 11.59 -1.01
N GLU A 35 -4.02 11.15 0.13
CA GLU A 35 -4.75 10.93 1.39
C GLU A 35 -5.91 9.93 1.27
N LEU A 36 -5.89 9.10 0.22
CA LEU A 36 -6.90 8.06 -0.06
C LEU A 36 -6.62 6.75 0.70
N LEU A 37 -5.42 6.63 1.28
CA LEU A 37 -4.96 5.45 2.02
C LEU A 37 -4.22 5.90 3.27
N GLY A 38 -4.75 5.53 4.44
CA GLY A 38 -4.12 5.82 5.72
C GLY A 38 -2.83 5.02 5.90
N VAL A 39 -1.76 5.70 6.27
CA VAL A 39 -0.50 5.08 6.66
C VAL A 39 -0.15 5.47 8.09
N GLU A 40 0.19 4.47 8.89
CA GLU A 40 0.75 4.66 10.21
C GLU A 40 2.27 4.61 10.13
N GLU A 41 2.92 5.65 10.65
CA GLU A 41 4.36 5.77 10.75
C GLU A 41 4.79 5.19 12.11
N LEU A 42 5.33 3.97 12.07
CA LEU A 42 5.76 3.27 13.27
C LEU A 42 7.28 3.39 13.43
N PRO A 43 7.77 3.83 14.61
CA PRO A 43 9.19 3.81 14.90
C PRO A 43 9.66 2.36 15.03
N GLN A 44 10.77 2.05 14.37
CA GLN A 44 11.45 0.77 14.50
C GLN A 44 12.47 0.80 15.63
N PRO A 45 12.82 -0.38 16.19
CA PRO A 45 13.90 -0.49 17.18
C PRO A 45 15.26 0.01 16.65
N ASP A 46 15.43 0.06 15.32
CA ASP A 46 16.60 0.59 14.64
C ASP A 46 16.64 2.14 14.60
N GLY A 47 15.61 2.82 15.12
CA GLY A 47 15.48 4.28 15.09
C GLY A 47 14.95 4.83 13.76
N SER A 48 14.75 3.97 12.76
CA SER A 48 14.10 4.32 11.50
C SER A 48 12.57 4.31 11.64
N THR A 49 11.89 5.22 10.94
CA THR A 49 10.42 5.22 10.87
C THR A 49 9.97 4.47 9.63
N LYS A 50 9.10 3.47 9.79
CA LYS A 50 8.54 2.72 8.66
C LYS A 50 7.04 2.91 8.57
N ARG A 51 6.57 3.06 7.34
CA ARG A 51 5.15 3.22 7.01
C ARG A 51 4.48 1.86 6.93
N TYR A 52 3.32 1.76 7.55
CA TYR A 52 2.45 0.58 7.52
C TYR A 52 1.03 1.00 7.16
N ILE A 53 0.30 0.13 6.49
CA ILE A 53 -1.09 0.32 6.09
C ILE A 53 -1.93 -0.66 6.89
N ASN A 54 -3.00 -0.14 7.48
CA ASN A 54 -4.00 -0.95 8.16
C ASN A 54 -4.93 -1.63 7.15
N THR A 55 -4.81 -2.94 7.00
CA THR A 55 -5.64 -3.74 6.10
C THR A 55 -7.07 -3.94 6.58
N GLU A 56 -7.38 -3.68 7.85
CA GLU A 56 -8.76 -3.74 8.34
C GLU A 56 -9.56 -2.51 7.94
N GLU A 57 -8.97 -1.32 8.09
CA GLU A 57 -9.58 -0.08 7.64
C GLU A 57 -9.62 0.01 6.11
N PHE A 58 -8.57 -0.49 5.46
CA PHE A 58 -8.44 -0.53 4.02
C PHE A 58 -8.33 -1.99 3.53
N PRO A 59 -9.46 -2.70 3.37
CA PRO A 59 -9.43 -4.06 2.87
C PRO A 59 -8.96 -4.07 1.40
N PRO A 60 -8.04 -5.00 1.05
CA PRO A 60 -7.48 -5.08 -0.29
C PRO A 60 -8.55 -5.34 -1.35
N GLU A 61 -9.62 -6.09 -1.04
CA GLU A 61 -10.72 -6.38 -1.98
C GLU A 61 -11.48 -5.13 -2.43
N LYS A 62 -11.85 -4.24 -1.49
CA LYS A 62 -12.48 -2.95 -1.83
C LYS A 62 -11.52 -2.04 -2.57
N THR A 63 -10.23 -2.12 -2.21
CA THR A 63 -9.17 -1.34 -2.83
C THR A 63 -8.94 -1.78 -4.28
N ILE A 64 -8.92 -3.08 -4.57
CA ILE A 64 -8.84 -3.69 -5.91
C ILE A 64 -10.03 -3.23 -6.77
N SER A 65 -11.25 -3.28 -6.23
CA SER A 65 -12.45 -2.85 -6.96
C SER A 65 -12.39 -1.37 -7.35
N LYS A 66 -11.91 -0.50 -6.45
CA LYS A 66 -11.67 0.93 -6.76
C LYS A 66 -10.52 1.14 -7.74
N ILE A 67 -9.49 0.29 -7.75
CA ILE A 67 -8.37 0.42 -8.71
C ILE A 67 -8.79 -0.04 -10.10
N ARG A 68 -9.50 -1.17 -10.21
CA ARG A 68 -10.02 -1.64 -11.51
C ARG A 68 -10.97 -0.63 -12.15
N SER A 69 -11.70 0.13 -11.35
CA SER A 69 -12.61 1.17 -11.84
C SER A 69 -11.90 2.42 -12.37
N TYR A 70 -10.63 2.65 -12.01
CA TYR A 70 -9.81 3.72 -12.58
C TYR A 70 -8.77 3.07 -13.51
N PRO A 71 -8.98 3.10 -14.84
CA PRO A 71 -7.94 2.67 -15.77
C PRO A 71 -6.75 3.61 -15.57
N THR A 72 -5.77 3.17 -14.77
CA THR A 72 -4.43 3.73 -14.86
C THR A 72 -3.92 3.20 -16.18
N GLU A 73 -4.17 4.00 -17.22
CA GLU A 73 -3.66 3.89 -18.57
C GLU A 73 -2.19 3.45 -18.48
N THR A 74 -1.97 2.14 -18.54
CA THR A 74 -0.66 1.60 -18.86
C THR A 74 -0.49 1.96 -20.33
N LYS A 75 -0.05 3.19 -20.60
CA LYS A 75 0.72 3.50 -21.80
C LYS A 75 1.97 2.63 -21.73
N ARG A 76 1.76 1.38 -22.10
CA ARG A 76 2.78 0.46 -22.58
C ARG A 76 3.35 1.19 -23.78
N TRP A 77 4.45 1.89 -23.56
CA TRP A 77 5.26 2.49 -24.60
C TRP A 77 5.74 1.33 -25.48
N GLU A 78 4.93 0.97 -26.46
CA GLU A 78 5.35 0.25 -27.64
C GLU A 78 6.23 1.23 -28.44
N LYS A 79 7.50 1.43 -28.04
CA LYS A 79 8.48 1.83 -29.06
C LYS A 79 8.79 0.58 -29.85
N GLY A 80 8.10 0.50 -30.98
CA GLY A 80 8.27 -0.53 -31.97
C GLY A 80 9.73 -0.72 -32.36
N LYS A 81 10.02 -1.98 -32.68
CA LYS A 81 10.99 -2.32 -33.71
C LYS A 81 10.56 -1.60 -35.00
N ALA A 82 11.43 -0.77 -35.55
CA ALA A 82 11.49 -0.43 -36.97
C ALA A 82 12.94 -0.03 -37.27
#